data_AF-A0A6A3BDL4-F1
#
_entry.id   AF-A0A6A3BDL4-F1
#
_cell.length_a   1.000
_cell.length_b   1.000
_cell.length_c   1.000
_cell.angle_alpha   90.00
_cell.angle_beta   90.00
_cell.angle_gamma   90.00
#
_symmetry.space_group_name_H-M   'P 1'
#
loop_
_entity.id
_entity.type
_entity.pdbx_description
1 polymer ?
#
loop_
_entity_poly.entity_id
_entity_poly.type
_entity_poly.pdbx_seq_one_letter_code
_entity_poly.pdbx_strand_id
1 'polypeptide(L)'
;MVLKRVFEECGGDLDSAIRSLNELRLGSTDRNAVAALDDKAGVAPIVVNGDVPAKEQTTLEVLSMDGSDCVELFVREMLNASNINDARARASRALEVLKKSIRVRAGTEVAQNFHQVNNYALTMHLKQAQQRSSIPDRFNPDVFY
;
A
#
# COMPACT_ATOMS: atom_id res chain seq x y z
N MET A 1 22.62 12.69 18.92
CA MET A 1 21.73 11.82 18.14
C MET A 1 22.51 10.58 17.71
N VAL A 2 22.21 9.41 18.28
CA VAL A 2 22.95 8.17 17.96
C VAL A 2 22.72 7.74 16.50
N LEU A 3 21.47 7.82 16.04
CA LEU A 3 21.09 7.45 14.66
C LEU A 3 21.91 8.18 13.59
N LYS A 4 22.10 9.50 13.76
CA LYS A 4 22.87 10.33 12.82
C LYS A 4 24.35 9.94 12.79
N ARG A 5 24.95 9.66 13.96
CA ARG A 5 26.34 9.19 14.03
C ARG A 5 26.51 7.84 13.33
N VAL A 6 25.65 6.86 13.64
CA VAL A 6 25.73 5.52 13.02
C VAL A 6 25.59 5.62 11.49
N PHE A 7 24.72 6.50 10.98
CA PHE A 7 24.56 6.68 9.53
C PHE A 7 25.77 7.35 8.86
N GLU A 8 26.41 8.32 9.53
CA GLU A 8 27.67 8.94 9.09
C GLU A 8 28.85 7.95 9.14
N GLU A 9 28.91 7.11 10.18
CA GLU A 9 29.95 6.10 10.42
C GLU A 9 29.83 4.88 9.49
N CYS A 10 28.61 4.54 9.05
CA CYS A 10 28.34 3.57 7.99
C CYS A 10 28.39 4.16 6.57
N GLY A 11 28.92 5.37 6.39
CA GLY A 11 29.14 5.96 5.05
C GLY A 11 27.86 6.23 4.25
N GLY A 12 26.71 6.34 4.91
CA GLY A 12 25.39 6.46 4.27
C GLY A 12 24.78 5.14 3.78
N ASP A 13 25.42 3.99 4.01
CA ASP A 13 24.83 2.69 3.71
C ASP A 13 23.80 2.29 4.78
N LEU A 14 22.55 2.14 4.36
CA LEU A 14 21.43 1.82 5.24
C LEU A 14 21.53 0.39 5.80
N ASP A 15 21.99 -0.57 5.01
CA ASP A 15 22.09 -1.97 5.44
C ASP A 15 23.18 -2.16 6.51
N SER A 16 24.32 -1.49 6.36
CA SER A 16 25.37 -1.44 7.38
C SER A 16 24.91 -0.69 8.64
N ALA A 17 24.18 0.41 8.51
CA ALA A 17 23.63 1.16 9.66
C ALA A 17 22.61 0.32 10.47
N ILE A 18 21.75 -0.45 9.79
CA ILE A 18 20.81 -1.38 10.43
C ILE A 18 21.56 -2.51 11.15
N ARG A 19 22.62 -3.07 10.53
CA ARG A 19 23.46 -4.12 11.14
C ARG A 19 24.14 -3.60 12.41
N SER A 20 24.82 -2.46 12.33
CA SER A 20 25.50 -1.82 13.48
C SER A 20 24.55 -1.50 14.63
N LEU A 21 23.35 -0.99 14.34
CA LEU A 21 22.34 -0.71 15.37
C LEU A 21 21.80 -1.98 16.05
N ASN A 22 21.66 -3.08 15.30
CA ASN A 22 21.27 -4.37 15.86
C ASN A 22 22.37 -4.99 16.72
N GLU A 23 23.64 -4.92 16.29
CA GLU A 23 24.79 -5.34 17.10
C GLU A 23 24.87 -4.55 18.42
N LEU A 24 24.64 -3.23 18.37
CA LEU A 24 24.60 -2.36 19.56
C LEU A 24 23.46 -2.73 20.53
N ARG A 25 22.30 -3.20 20.02
CA ARG A 25 21.21 -3.72 20.86
C ARG A 25 21.50 -5.11 21.42
N LEU A 26 22.13 -5.98 20.63
CA LEU A 26 22.45 -7.35 21.03
C LEU A 26 23.54 -7.35 22.12
N GLY A 27 24.60 -6.56 21.96
CA GLY A 27 25.65 -6.39 22.98
C GLY A 27 25.17 -5.81 24.32
N SER A 28 23.94 -5.26 24.38
CA SER A 28 23.31 -4.80 25.62
C SER A 28 22.46 -5.88 26.32
N THR A 29 22.31 -7.08 25.76
CA THR A 29 21.34 -8.09 26.23
C THR A 29 22.00 -9.31 26.90
N ASP A 30 23.32 -9.47 26.84
CA ASP A 30 24.04 -10.61 27.43
C ASP A 30 24.30 -10.51 28.95
N ARG A 31 23.24 -10.26 29.75
CA ARG A 31 23.22 -10.49 31.22
C ARG A 31 21.86 -10.92 31.79
N ASN A 32 21.20 -11.91 31.17
CA ASN A 32 20.58 -13.00 31.94
C ASN A 32 20.10 -14.14 31.02
N ALA A 33 20.67 -15.32 31.19
CA ALA A 33 19.98 -16.57 30.86
C ALA A 33 19.19 -17.04 32.10
N VAL A 34 18.07 -17.74 31.90
CA VAL A 34 17.67 -18.99 32.61
C VAL A 34 16.23 -19.37 32.24
N ALA A 35 16.11 -20.53 31.60
CA ALA A 35 15.01 -21.52 31.63
C ALA A 35 13.55 -21.14 31.23
N ALA A 36 12.64 -22.10 30.98
CA ALA A 36 12.66 -23.42 30.29
C ALA A 36 11.24 -24.05 30.40
N LEU A 37 10.80 -24.87 29.40
CA LEU A 37 9.65 -25.82 29.49
C LEU A 37 8.25 -25.19 29.73
N ASP A 38 7.05 -25.81 29.69
CA ASP A 38 6.40 -26.98 29.03
C ASP A 38 4.87 -26.86 29.29
N ASP A 39 3.89 -27.59 28.70
CA ASP A 39 3.63 -28.13 27.36
C ASP A 39 2.11 -28.56 27.30
N LYS A 40 1.59 -28.91 26.11
CA LYS A 40 0.41 -29.77 25.80
C LYS A 40 -1.06 -29.31 25.85
N ALA A 41 -1.78 -29.95 24.90
CA ALA A 41 -3.21 -30.28 24.81
C ALA A 41 -4.19 -29.10 24.59
N GLY A 42 -5.19 -29.13 23.70
CA GLY A 42 -6.00 -30.18 23.04
C GLY A 42 -7.45 -29.63 23.06
N VAL A 43 -8.36 -29.74 22.09
CA VAL A 43 -8.78 -30.80 21.17
C VAL A 43 -9.51 -30.15 19.96
N ALA A 44 -9.71 -30.85 18.84
CA ALA A 44 -10.54 -30.45 17.69
C ALA A 44 -11.35 -31.68 17.17
N PRO A 45 -12.27 -31.58 16.19
CA PRO A 45 -13.05 -30.45 15.68
C PRO A 45 -14.59 -30.71 15.73
N ILE A 46 -15.44 -29.78 15.29
CA ILE A 46 -16.82 -30.08 14.88
C ILE A 46 -17.10 -29.47 13.50
N VAL A 47 -17.58 -30.30 12.58
CA VAL A 47 -18.13 -29.91 11.27
C VAL A 47 -19.57 -30.40 11.20
N VAL A 48 -20.49 -29.53 10.81
CA VAL A 48 -21.74 -29.92 10.14
C VAL A 48 -22.13 -28.79 9.19
N ASN A 49 -22.44 -29.16 7.95
CA ASN A 49 -22.91 -28.23 6.92
C ASN A 49 -24.44 -28.06 7.02
N GLY A 50 -24.91 -26.86 6.70
CA GLY A 50 -26.30 -26.57 6.31
C GLY A 50 -26.25 -25.51 5.23
N ASP A 51 -26.98 -25.70 4.12
CA ASP A 51 -26.81 -24.88 2.92
C ASP A 51 -27.79 -23.68 2.84
N VAL A 52 -27.73 -23.03 1.69
CA VAL A 52 -28.10 -21.64 1.40
C VAL A 52 -29.53 -21.58 0.83
N PRO A 53 -30.35 -20.57 1.16
CA PRO A 53 -30.58 -19.57 0.10
C PRO A 53 -30.83 -18.10 0.52
N ALA A 54 -30.60 -17.25 -0.48
CA ALA A 54 -31.22 -15.94 -0.73
C ALA A 54 -30.70 -14.71 0.05
N LYS A 55 -29.74 -14.03 -0.60
CA LYS A 55 -29.70 -12.58 -0.89
C LYS A 55 -30.56 -11.67 0.02
N GLU A 56 -29.91 -10.70 0.66
CA GLU A 56 -30.14 -9.28 0.33
C GLU A 56 -29.00 -8.34 0.76
N GLN A 57 -28.47 -7.62 -0.23
CA GLN A 57 -27.94 -6.25 -0.16
C GLN A 57 -27.25 -5.75 1.13
N THR A 58 -25.92 -5.86 1.16
CA THR A 58 -25.07 -4.76 1.66
C THR A 58 -23.81 -4.59 0.80
N THR A 59 -23.99 -4.66 -0.51
CA THR A 59 -22.99 -4.20 -1.50
C THR A 59 -23.03 -2.66 -1.58
N LEU A 60 -22.93 -1.98 -0.44
CA LEU A 60 -22.90 -0.51 -0.40
C LEU A 60 -21.49 -0.05 -0.75
N GLU A 61 -21.30 0.31 -2.02
CA GLU A 61 -20.71 1.55 -2.58
C GLU A 61 -19.59 2.31 -1.82
N VAL A 62 -18.85 1.69 -0.90
CA VAL A 62 -17.71 2.27 -0.16
C VAL A 62 -16.42 2.27 -1.03
N LEU A 63 -16.57 2.54 -2.33
CA LEU A 63 -15.47 2.53 -3.31
C LEU A 63 -14.80 3.89 -3.51
N SER A 64 -15.36 4.97 -2.96
CA SER A 64 -14.71 6.28 -2.87
C SER A 64 -15.08 6.99 -1.57
N MET A 65 -14.77 6.34 -0.45
CA MET A 65 -14.93 6.89 0.89
C MET A 65 -13.67 7.67 1.27
N ASP A 66 -13.82 8.93 1.70
CA ASP A 66 -12.67 9.74 2.14
C ASP A 66 -12.12 9.23 3.48
N GLY A 67 -10.90 9.63 3.82
CA GLY A 67 -10.28 9.35 5.12
C GLY A 67 -11.12 9.91 6.29
N SER A 68 -11.76 11.07 6.10
CA SER A 68 -12.66 11.66 7.10
C SER A 68 -13.92 10.81 7.30
N ASP A 69 -14.59 10.43 6.21
CA ASP A 69 -15.77 9.56 6.24
C ASP A 69 -15.47 8.20 6.90
N CYS A 70 -14.30 7.61 6.59
CA CYS A 70 -13.83 6.37 7.21
C CYS A 70 -13.75 6.48 8.73
N VAL A 71 -13.25 7.62 9.23
CA VAL A 71 -13.14 7.89 10.68
C VAL A 71 -14.52 8.11 11.31
N GLU A 72 -15.42 8.88 10.67
CA GLU A 72 -16.77 9.08 11.21
C GLU A 72 -17.56 7.76 11.28
N LEU A 73 -17.50 6.94 10.23
CA LEU A 73 -18.15 5.62 10.23
C LEU A 73 -17.56 4.70 11.31
N PHE A 74 -16.24 4.68 11.46
CA PHE A 74 -15.54 3.88 12.48
C PHE A 74 -15.97 4.29 13.90
N VAL A 75 -15.97 5.60 14.19
CA VAL A 75 -16.39 6.14 15.49
C VAL A 75 -17.89 5.88 15.72
N ARG A 76 -18.75 6.10 14.73
CA ARG A 76 -20.20 5.82 14.84
C ARG A 76 -20.50 4.33 15.05
N GLU A 77 -19.80 3.43 14.36
CA GLU A 77 -19.94 1.99 14.59
C GLU A 77 -19.49 1.58 16.00
N MET A 78 -18.35 2.09 16.48
CA MET A 78 -17.87 1.76 17.83
C MET A 78 -18.71 2.38 18.95
N LEU A 79 -19.27 3.59 18.76
CA LEU A 79 -20.19 4.21 19.72
C LEU A 79 -21.51 3.44 19.87
N ASN A 80 -21.97 2.78 18.81
CA ASN A 80 -23.16 1.93 18.82
C ASN A 80 -22.88 0.47 19.25
N ALA A 81 -21.69 0.18 19.76
CA ALA A 81 -21.35 -1.17 20.19
C ALA A 81 -21.91 -1.52 21.57
N SER A 82 -22.59 -2.66 21.69
CA SER A 82 -23.24 -3.07 22.95
C SER A 82 -22.26 -3.53 24.03
N ASN A 83 -21.01 -3.85 23.66
CA ASN A 83 -19.93 -4.25 24.57
C ASN A 83 -18.56 -4.20 23.86
N ILE A 84 -17.47 -4.39 24.60
CA ILE A 84 -16.11 -4.34 24.08
C ILE A 84 -15.79 -5.39 22.99
N ASN A 85 -16.45 -6.55 22.99
CA ASN A 85 -16.23 -7.58 21.98
C ASN A 85 -16.95 -7.23 20.67
N ASP A 86 -18.16 -6.67 20.75
CA ASP A 86 -18.87 -6.09 19.60
C ASP A 86 -18.09 -4.89 19.02
N ALA A 87 -17.59 -3.99 19.87
CA ALA A 87 -16.75 -2.87 19.46
C ALA A 87 -15.50 -3.34 18.71
N ARG A 88 -14.85 -4.43 19.21
CA ARG A 88 -13.71 -5.07 18.53
C ARG A 88 -14.11 -5.67 17.18
N ALA A 89 -15.23 -6.38 17.10
CA ALA A 89 -15.72 -6.96 15.84
C ALA A 89 -16.05 -5.89 14.78
N ARG A 90 -16.69 -4.79 15.21
CA ARG A 90 -16.97 -3.62 14.36
C ARG A 90 -15.70 -2.91 13.90
N ALA A 91 -14.75 -2.68 14.81
CA ALA A 91 -13.46 -2.09 14.47
C ALA A 91 -12.67 -2.96 13.47
N SER A 92 -12.61 -4.28 13.69
CA SER A 92 -12.00 -5.21 12.74
C SER A 92 -12.68 -5.15 11.36
N ARG A 93 -14.01 -5.16 11.31
CA ARG A 93 -14.76 -5.08 10.05
C ARG A 93 -14.50 -3.76 9.30
N ALA A 94 -14.53 -2.63 9.99
CA ALA A 94 -14.28 -1.31 9.40
C ALA A 94 -12.83 -1.18 8.88
N LEU A 95 -11.84 -1.70 9.63
CA LEU A 95 -10.44 -1.72 9.18
C LEU A 95 -10.21 -2.61 7.95
N GLU A 96 -10.91 -3.74 7.83
CA GLU A 96 -10.84 -4.58 6.62
C GLU A 96 -11.49 -3.91 5.40
N VAL A 97 -12.56 -3.14 5.58
CA VAL A 97 -13.15 -2.32 4.51
C VAL A 97 -12.16 -1.23 4.06
N LEU A 98 -11.54 -0.51 4.99
CA LEU A 98 -10.52 0.49 4.70
C LEU A 98 -9.33 -0.10 3.93
N LYS A 99 -8.79 -1.25 4.38
CA LYS A 99 -7.68 -1.96 3.70
C LYS A 99 -8.04 -2.35 2.26
N LYS A 100 -9.28 -2.78 2.02
CA LYS A 100 -9.77 -3.10 0.66
C LYS A 100 -9.88 -1.85 -0.20
N SER A 101 -10.46 -0.76 0.34
CA SER A 101 -10.58 0.53 -0.34
C SER A 101 -9.20 1.08 -0.75
N ILE A 102 -8.23 1.14 0.18
CA ILE A 102 -6.85 1.58 -0.10
C ILE A 102 -6.21 0.71 -1.21
N ARG A 103 -6.37 -0.62 -1.17
CA ARG A 103 -5.82 -1.52 -2.19
C ARG A 103 -6.40 -1.25 -3.58
N VAL A 104 -7.71 -1.06 -3.68
CA VAL A 104 -8.39 -0.72 -4.94
C VAL A 104 -7.89 0.64 -5.43
N ARG A 105 -7.92 1.66 -4.56
CA ARG A 105 -7.51 3.03 -4.88
C ARG A 105 -6.07 3.10 -5.39
N ALA A 106 -5.11 2.54 -4.65
CA ALA A 106 -3.71 2.48 -5.04
C ALA A 106 -3.49 1.74 -6.37
N GLY A 107 -4.22 0.64 -6.61
CA GLY A 107 -4.20 -0.06 -7.90
C GLY A 107 -4.72 0.80 -9.06
N THR A 108 -5.82 1.53 -8.85
CA THR A 108 -6.39 2.43 -9.87
C THR A 108 -5.55 3.68 -10.11
N GLU A 109 -4.94 4.26 -9.08
CA GLU A 109 -4.10 5.47 -9.18
C GLU A 109 -2.82 5.21 -9.98
N VAL A 110 -2.15 4.08 -9.73
CA VAL A 110 -0.95 3.69 -10.50
C VAL A 110 -1.29 3.47 -11.97
N ALA A 111 -2.40 2.77 -12.27
CA ALA A 111 -2.86 2.57 -13.64
C ALA A 111 -3.21 3.88 -14.34
N GLN A 112 -3.99 4.76 -13.69
CA GLN A 112 -4.38 6.06 -14.25
C GLN A 112 -3.18 6.98 -14.48
N ASN A 113 -2.25 7.07 -13.52
CA ASN A 113 -1.04 7.87 -13.65
C ASN A 113 -0.16 7.38 -14.81
N PHE A 114 0.06 6.06 -14.90
CA PHE A 114 0.82 5.46 -16.00
C PHE A 114 0.19 5.75 -17.37
N HIS A 115 -1.12 5.58 -17.51
CA HIS A 115 -1.83 5.91 -18.75
C HIS A 115 -1.72 7.40 -19.11
N GLN A 116 -1.79 8.30 -18.14
CA GLN A 116 -1.71 9.75 -18.36
C GLN A 116 -0.29 10.18 -18.80
N VAL A 117 0.74 9.70 -18.11
CA VAL A 117 2.15 9.97 -18.45
C VAL A 117 2.51 9.40 -19.82
N ASN A 118 2.08 8.18 -20.14
CA ASN A 118 2.37 7.55 -21.44
C ASN A 118 1.69 8.29 -22.61
N ASN A 119 0.43 8.72 -22.45
CA ASN A 119 -0.25 9.52 -23.47
C ASN A 119 0.43 10.89 -23.68
N TYR A 120 0.86 11.55 -22.60
CA TYR A 120 1.62 12.80 -22.69
C TYR A 120 2.95 12.62 -23.43
N ALA A 121 3.75 11.61 -23.06
CA ALA A 121 5.02 11.30 -23.72
C ALA A 121 4.83 11.00 -25.22
N LEU A 122 3.84 10.18 -25.58
CA LEU A 122 3.49 9.88 -26.96
C LEU A 122 3.10 11.14 -27.74
N THR A 123 2.26 12.01 -27.16
CA THR A 123 1.82 13.27 -27.77
C THR A 123 3.01 14.20 -28.03
N MET A 124 3.95 14.30 -27.09
CA MET A 124 5.16 15.11 -27.22
C MET A 124 6.09 14.56 -28.33
N HIS A 125 6.27 13.24 -28.41
CA HIS A 125 7.06 12.61 -29.48
C HIS A 125 6.42 12.80 -30.87
N LEU A 126 5.09 12.65 -30.99
CA LEU A 126 4.37 12.91 -32.25
C LEU A 126 4.55 14.36 -32.70
N LYS A 127 4.38 15.33 -31.79
CA LYS A 127 4.59 16.75 -32.08
C LYS A 127 6.03 17.04 -32.53
N GLN A 128 7.02 16.44 -31.86
CA GLN A 128 8.43 16.59 -32.24
C GLN A 128 8.73 15.95 -33.61
N ALA A 129 8.14 14.80 -33.93
CA ALA A 129 8.28 14.15 -35.22
C ALA A 129 7.67 14.99 -36.34
N GLN A 130 6.48 15.56 -36.13
CA GLN A 130 5.83 16.46 -37.09
C GLN A 130 6.67 17.71 -37.37
N GLN A 131 7.22 18.35 -36.32
CA GLN A 131 8.14 19.49 -36.47
C GLN A 131 9.43 19.11 -37.21
N ARG A 132 9.97 17.90 -36.99
CA ARG A 132 11.15 17.40 -37.70
C ARG A 132 10.88 17.01 -39.15
N SER A 133 9.66 16.55 -39.47
CA SER A 133 9.22 16.30 -40.84
C SER A 133 8.90 17.56 -41.63
N SER A 134 8.79 18.73 -40.97
CA SER A 134 8.75 20.04 -41.62
C SER A 134 10.14 20.47 -42.14
N ILE A 135 10.80 19.57 -42.89
CA ILE A 135 11.90 19.96 -43.77
C ILE A 135 11.27 20.84 -44.85
N PRO A 136 11.75 22.09 -45.06
CA PRO A 136 11.23 22.92 -46.14
C PRO A 136 11.44 22.20 -47.46
N ASP A 137 10.39 22.15 -48.29
CA ASP A 137 10.43 21.57 -49.63
C ASP A 137 11.24 22.48 -50.58
N ARG A 138 12.55 22.56 -50.33
CA ARG A 138 13.53 23.14 -51.23
C ARG A 138 13.86 22.14 -52.31
N PHE A 139 12.87 21.86 -53.17
CA PHE A 139 13.20 21.59 -54.56
C PHE A 139 14.08 22.75 -55.05
N ASN A 140 15.31 22.42 -55.41
CA ASN A 140 16.23 23.38 -56.00
C ASN A 140 15.94 23.39 -57.51
N PRO A 141 15.32 24.45 -58.07
CA PRO A 141 14.84 24.42 -59.44
C PRO A 141 15.97 24.51 -60.48
N ASP A 142 17.17 24.90 -60.07
CA ASP A 142 18.28 25.28 -60.96
C ASP A 142 19.22 24.11 -61.32
N VAL A 143 18.66 22.92 -61.58
CA VAL A 143 19.41 21.74 -62.08
C VAL A 143 19.11 21.44 -63.56
N PHE A 144 18.54 22.42 -64.28
CA PHE A 144 18.19 22.32 -65.71
C PHE A 144 18.78 23.47 -66.54
N TYR A 145 20.10 23.59 -66.62
CA TYR A 145 20.82 24.24 -67.75
C TYR A 145 22.22 23.64 -67.93
#